data_AF-A0A2Z5YRV4-F1
#
_entry.id   AF-A0A2Z5YRV4-F1
#
_cell.length_a   1.000
_cell.length_b   1.000
_cell.length_c   1.000
_cell.angle_alpha   90.00
_cell.angle_beta   90.00
_cell.angle_gamma   90.00
#
_symmetry.space_group_name_H-M   'P 1'
#
loop_
_entity.id
_entity.type
_entity.pdbx_description
1 polymer ?
#
loop_
_entity_poly.entity_id
_entity_poly.type
_entity_poly.pdbx_seq_one_letter_code
_entity_poly.pdbx_strand_id
1 'polypeptide(L)'
;MKIFVSSVMTGFEEYREAALAAIRSLDHEIVRAEDFPASTIPSRVACLQGVREADLVVLILGERYGWSGTQSGISPTHEEFREAAAEGKVMPFVQSGVPREAAQQRFVDEVENYDTGMHRGQTFRTPEELRTEVTRAIARHQLSAATTPVDVPALVEKARSMIPVEERGFARMTGPLLHLAIAGGPAQTILRPSEIENQSLADGIVADLSASDGYFSYRRRTEPRLEHGALVIEQENGAALRICEAGALLLSLPIEEATGHLKPLIEEHVGQAIEKALTFADRMLEKFDRTQRLTRIVIAADIGTGGMFGWRTASEQAASPDSMQVAMDRTTSGPVMLNPPDRTRMALRAEHSRMTEDLLALLRRKHRS
;
A
#
# COMPACT_ATOMS: atom_id res chain seq x y z
N MET A 1 -2.31 18.84 14.44
CA MET A 1 -2.50 18.22 13.12
C MET A 1 -3.18 19.23 12.21
N LYS A 2 -2.91 19.16 10.91
CA LYS A 2 -3.66 19.84 9.85
C LYS A 2 -4.86 18.98 9.46
N ILE A 3 -6.07 19.51 9.56
CA ILE A 3 -7.30 18.77 9.26
C ILE A 3 -8.07 19.47 8.15
N PHE A 4 -8.34 18.74 7.07
CA PHE A 4 -9.16 19.19 5.95
C PHE A 4 -10.63 18.75 6.15
N VAL A 5 -11.59 19.63 5.86
CA VAL A 5 -13.02 19.30 5.96
C VAL A 5 -13.63 19.20 4.56
N SER A 6 -13.90 17.96 4.13
CA SER A 6 -14.50 17.64 2.83
C SER A 6 -16.00 17.38 2.99
N SER A 7 -16.81 18.16 2.30
CA SER A 7 -18.27 17.99 2.23
C SER A 7 -18.82 18.75 1.02
N VAL A 8 -20.10 18.53 0.69
CA VAL A 8 -20.80 19.53 -0.13
C VAL A 8 -20.85 20.86 0.63
N MET A 9 -20.80 21.99 -0.08
CA MET A 9 -20.86 23.32 0.56
C MET A 9 -22.30 23.75 0.80
N THR A 10 -23.09 23.80 -0.27
CA THR A 10 -24.48 24.28 -0.23
C THR A 10 -25.39 23.33 0.55
N GLY A 11 -26.00 23.83 1.61
CA GLY A 11 -26.92 23.08 2.48
C GLY A 11 -26.22 22.29 3.60
N PHE A 12 -24.89 22.43 3.73
CA PHE A 12 -24.08 21.77 4.77
C PHE A 12 -23.31 22.78 5.63
N GLU A 13 -23.64 24.06 5.54
CA GLU A 13 -22.93 25.16 6.21
C GLU A 13 -22.87 24.96 7.73
N GLU A 14 -24.00 24.61 8.36
CA GLU A 14 -24.07 24.38 9.82
C GLU A 14 -23.26 23.14 10.24
N TYR A 15 -23.30 22.07 9.45
CA TYR A 15 -22.53 20.84 9.71
C TYR A 15 -21.03 21.09 9.55
N ARG A 16 -20.63 21.88 8.55
CA ARG A 16 -19.24 22.31 8.36
C ARG A 16 -18.77 23.13 9.54
N GLU A 17 -19.52 24.15 9.96
CA GLU A 17 -19.15 24.95 11.13
C GLU A 17 -19.10 24.12 12.42
N ALA A 18 -19.97 23.12 12.59
CA ALA A 18 -19.89 22.17 13.70
C ALA A 18 -18.60 21.35 13.69
N ALA A 19 -18.18 20.82 12.54
CA ALA A 19 -16.92 20.09 12.40
C ALA A 19 -15.71 21.02 12.65
N LEU A 20 -15.73 22.25 12.11
CA LEU A 20 -14.69 23.25 12.32
C LEU A 20 -14.58 23.64 13.80
N ALA A 21 -15.71 23.81 14.50
CA ALA A 21 -15.72 24.09 15.93
C ALA A 21 -15.11 22.94 16.74
N ALA A 22 -15.39 21.68 16.37
CA ALA A 22 -14.74 20.52 16.99
C ALA A 22 -13.22 20.56 16.79
N ILE A 23 -12.74 20.78 15.55
CA ILE A 23 -11.31 20.83 15.23
C ILE A 23 -10.61 21.96 16.00
N ARG A 24 -11.20 23.17 16.06
CA ARG A 24 -10.67 24.31 16.82
C ARG A 24 -10.58 24.01 18.32
N SER A 25 -11.58 23.32 18.88
CA SER A 25 -11.61 22.99 20.31
C SER A 25 -10.50 22.02 20.75
N LEU A 26 -9.84 21.35 19.80
CA LEU A 26 -8.73 20.44 20.02
C LEU A 26 -7.36 21.05 19.60
N ASP A 27 -7.30 22.36 19.39
CA ASP A 27 -6.10 23.10 18.98
C ASP A 27 -5.44 22.51 17.72
N HIS A 28 -6.25 22.25 16.70
CA HIS A 28 -5.78 21.78 15.38
C HIS A 28 -5.88 22.85 14.31
N GLU A 29 -4.94 22.79 13.36
CA GLU A 29 -4.92 23.67 12.21
C GLU A 29 -5.97 23.17 11.20
N ILE A 30 -6.78 24.09 10.69
CA ILE A 30 -7.82 23.77 9.71
C ILE A 30 -7.31 24.15 8.32
N VAL A 31 -7.38 23.21 7.39
CA VAL A 31 -7.17 23.49 5.96
C VAL A 31 -8.52 23.66 5.29
N ARG A 32 -8.75 24.86 4.73
CA ARG A 32 -10.00 25.23 4.05
C ARG A 32 -9.69 25.62 2.61
N ALA A 33 -10.48 25.08 1.68
CA ALA A 33 -10.43 25.53 0.30
C ALA A 33 -10.83 27.02 0.17
N GLU A 34 -11.67 27.51 1.07
CA GLU A 34 -12.17 28.88 1.08
C GLU A 34 -11.12 29.91 1.54
N ASP A 35 -10.11 29.48 2.30
CA ASP A 35 -9.07 30.37 2.84
C ASP A 35 -7.85 30.45 1.89
N PHE A 36 -7.87 29.72 0.77
CA PHE A 36 -6.78 29.78 -0.19
C PHE A 36 -6.72 31.16 -0.87
N PRO A 37 -5.52 31.78 -0.95
CA PRO A 37 -5.38 33.09 -1.57
C PRO A 37 -5.71 33.00 -3.07
N ALA A 38 -6.15 34.12 -3.64
CA ALA A 38 -6.35 34.22 -5.08
C ALA A 38 -5.06 33.79 -5.81
N SER A 39 -5.17 32.79 -6.69
CA SER A 39 -4.04 32.23 -7.41
C SER A 39 -4.41 31.89 -8.84
N THR A 40 -3.39 31.65 -9.67
CA THR A 40 -3.54 31.14 -11.03
C THR A 40 -3.71 29.62 -11.09
N ILE A 41 -3.67 28.95 -9.94
CA ILE A 41 -3.84 27.50 -9.84
C ILE A 41 -5.34 27.19 -9.89
N PRO A 42 -5.79 26.25 -10.74
CA PRO A 42 -7.20 25.85 -10.77
C PRO A 42 -7.69 25.37 -9.40
N SER A 43 -8.91 25.75 -9.01
CA SER A 43 -9.48 25.42 -7.68
C SER A 43 -9.41 23.94 -7.34
N ARG A 44 -9.63 23.07 -8.33
CA ARG A 44 -9.47 21.61 -8.18
C ARG A 44 -8.07 21.22 -7.69
N VAL A 45 -7.02 21.79 -8.28
CA VAL A 45 -5.62 21.50 -7.92
C VAL A 45 -5.32 22.01 -6.52
N ALA A 46 -5.82 23.20 -6.17
CA ALA A 46 -5.67 23.76 -4.83
C ALA A 46 -6.37 22.91 -3.75
N CYS A 47 -7.61 22.45 -3.98
CA CYS A 47 -8.31 21.56 -3.05
C CYS A 47 -7.55 20.25 -2.82
N LEU A 48 -7.09 19.59 -3.89
CA LEU A 48 -6.32 18.35 -3.78
C LEU A 48 -4.96 18.57 -3.09
N GLN A 49 -4.33 19.71 -3.29
CA GLN A 49 -3.13 20.07 -2.54
C GLN A 49 -3.42 20.21 -1.04
N GLY A 50 -4.53 20.87 -0.68
CA GLY A 50 -4.97 20.96 0.72
C GLY A 50 -5.22 19.60 1.36
N VAL A 51 -5.80 18.66 0.60
CA VAL A 51 -5.98 17.27 1.05
C VAL A 51 -4.65 16.57 1.30
N ARG A 52 -3.67 16.72 0.39
CA ARG A 52 -2.33 16.11 0.55
C ARG A 52 -1.56 16.65 1.74
N GLU A 53 -1.68 17.96 1.98
CA GLU A 53 -1.02 18.64 3.11
C GLU A 53 -1.67 18.37 4.47
N ALA A 54 -2.91 17.88 4.48
CA ALA A 54 -3.59 17.52 5.70
C ALA A 54 -3.06 16.19 6.28
N ASP A 55 -3.02 16.12 7.60
CA ASP A 55 -2.78 14.88 8.34
C ASP A 55 -4.03 14.00 8.37
N LEU A 56 -5.21 14.63 8.39
CA LEU A 56 -6.53 13.99 8.41
C LEU A 56 -7.55 14.74 7.55
N VAL A 57 -8.49 13.98 6.99
CA VAL A 57 -9.65 14.49 6.24
C VAL A 57 -10.92 14.08 6.94
N VAL A 58 -11.66 15.05 7.47
CA VAL A 58 -13.03 14.85 7.96
C VAL A 58 -13.97 14.90 6.76
N LEU A 59 -14.47 13.73 6.35
CA LEU A 59 -15.41 13.59 5.25
C LEU A 59 -16.84 13.58 5.79
N ILE A 60 -17.68 14.52 5.37
CA ILE A 60 -19.06 14.65 5.82
C ILE A 60 -20.00 14.38 4.64
N LEU A 61 -20.80 13.33 4.74
CA LEU A 61 -21.74 12.88 3.72
C LEU A 61 -23.18 12.96 4.23
N GLY A 62 -24.09 13.53 3.45
CA GLY A 62 -25.53 13.42 3.71
C GLY A 62 -26.34 13.15 2.46
N GLU A 63 -27.40 13.92 2.22
CA GLU A 63 -28.39 13.66 1.16
C GLU A 63 -27.85 13.81 -0.26
N ARG A 64 -27.06 14.86 -0.52
CA ARG A 64 -26.67 15.28 -1.88
C ARG A 64 -25.25 14.87 -2.24
N TYR A 65 -25.05 14.48 -3.50
CA TYR A 65 -23.72 14.16 -4.05
C TYR A 65 -22.93 15.40 -4.47
N GLY A 66 -23.64 16.47 -4.83
CA GLY A 66 -23.05 17.69 -5.36
C GLY A 66 -22.86 17.65 -6.88
N TRP A 67 -22.12 18.64 -7.40
CA TRP A 67 -21.90 18.80 -8.83
C TRP A 67 -20.86 17.80 -9.35
N SER A 68 -21.20 17.05 -10.40
CA SER A 68 -20.36 16.00 -11.01
C SER A 68 -19.85 16.35 -12.41
N GLY A 69 -19.87 17.62 -12.81
CA GLY A 69 -19.37 18.08 -14.12
C GLY A 69 -17.85 18.27 -14.18
N THR A 70 -17.10 17.67 -13.26
CA THR A 70 -15.64 17.68 -13.24
C THR A 70 -15.08 16.89 -14.44
N GLN A 71 -13.79 17.07 -14.74
CA GLN A 71 -13.11 16.27 -15.77
C GLN A 71 -13.10 14.77 -15.45
N SER A 72 -13.16 14.39 -14.17
CA SER A 72 -13.19 13.00 -13.72
C SER A 72 -14.59 12.37 -13.74
N GLY A 73 -15.64 13.18 -13.90
CA GLY A 73 -17.03 12.74 -13.84
C GLY A 73 -17.56 12.44 -12.42
N ILE A 74 -16.76 12.70 -11.38
CA ILE A 74 -17.16 12.55 -9.97
C ILE A 74 -17.18 13.91 -9.24
N SER A 75 -17.89 14.02 -8.12
CA SER A 75 -17.98 15.30 -7.40
C SER A 75 -16.63 15.68 -6.77
N PRO A 76 -16.35 16.98 -6.54
CA PRO A 76 -15.14 17.41 -5.86
C PRO A 76 -14.91 16.70 -4.52
N THR A 77 -15.96 16.54 -3.71
CA THR A 77 -15.91 15.79 -2.43
C THR A 77 -15.46 14.33 -2.64
N HIS A 78 -15.89 13.70 -3.73
CA HIS A 78 -15.48 12.33 -4.04
C HIS A 78 -14.03 12.27 -4.54
N GLU A 79 -13.57 13.24 -5.32
CA GLU A 79 -12.15 13.34 -5.69
C GLU A 79 -11.25 13.50 -4.46
N GLU A 80 -11.63 14.41 -3.56
CA GLU A 80 -10.94 14.65 -2.29
C GLU A 80 -10.90 13.39 -1.42
N PHE A 81 -12.01 12.64 -1.35
CA PHE A 81 -12.05 11.35 -0.67
C PHE A 81 -11.04 10.37 -1.26
N ARG A 82 -11.03 10.17 -2.58
CA ARG A 82 -10.14 9.17 -3.19
C ARG A 82 -8.66 9.52 -2.99
N GLU A 83 -8.31 10.79 -3.09
CA GLU A 83 -6.96 11.28 -2.81
C GLU A 83 -6.56 11.00 -1.35
N ALA A 84 -7.44 11.33 -0.40
CA ALA A 84 -7.19 11.11 1.03
C ALA A 84 -7.24 9.62 1.44
N ALA A 85 -8.08 8.84 0.78
CA ALA A 85 -8.28 7.43 1.01
C ALA A 85 -7.14 6.59 0.44
N ALA A 86 -6.35 7.08 -0.52
CA ALA A 86 -5.10 6.41 -0.87
C ALA A 86 -4.11 6.44 0.31
N GLU A 87 -4.11 7.53 1.08
CA GLU A 87 -3.20 7.76 2.21
C GLU A 87 -3.78 7.37 3.58
N GLY A 88 -4.99 6.80 3.68
CA GLY A 88 -5.55 6.38 4.97
C GLY A 88 -5.85 7.53 5.94
N LYS A 89 -6.09 8.72 5.40
CA LYS A 89 -6.30 9.94 6.20
C LYS A 89 -7.78 10.26 6.44
N VAL A 90 -8.71 9.45 5.92
CA VAL A 90 -10.15 9.78 5.93
C VAL A 90 -10.85 9.33 7.22
N MET A 91 -11.59 10.24 7.83
CA MET A 91 -12.59 9.96 8.86
C MET A 91 -13.99 10.26 8.29
N PRO A 92 -14.76 9.23 7.89
CA PRO A 92 -16.08 9.45 7.32
C PRO A 92 -17.17 9.60 8.39
N PHE A 93 -18.01 10.62 8.21
CA PHE A 93 -19.22 10.88 8.96
C PHE A 93 -20.39 10.90 8.00
N VAL A 94 -21.38 10.05 8.23
CA VAL A 94 -22.52 9.90 7.34
C VAL A 94 -23.82 10.23 8.08
N GLN A 95 -24.61 11.14 7.51
CA GLN A 95 -25.85 11.63 8.11
C GLN A 95 -26.95 10.55 8.03
N SER A 96 -27.58 10.19 9.15
CA SER A 96 -28.69 9.23 9.15
C SER A 96 -30.05 9.90 8.98
N GLY A 97 -31.06 9.12 8.54
CA GLY A 97 -32.45 9.58 8.48
C GLY A 97 -32.77 10.53 7.33
N VAL A 98 -31.89 10.68 6.35
CA VAL A 98 -32.10 11.50 5.15
C VAL A 98 -32.24 10.63 3.90
N PRO A 99 -33.14 10.96 2.97
CA PRO A 99 -33.11 10.36 1.63
C PRO A 99 -31.79 10.76 0.95
N ARG A 100 -31.24 9.91 0.09
CA ARG A 100 -30.00 10.20 -0.64
C ARG A 100 -30.22 10.14 -2.13
N GLU A 101 -29.55 11.03 -2.85
CA GLU A 101 -29.40 10.93 -4.30
C GLU A 101 -28.71 9.60 -4.65
N ALA A 102 -29.07 8.98 -5.77
CA ALA A 102 -28.52 7.67 -6.15
C ALA A 102 -26.98 7.68 -6.34
N ALA A 103 -26.42 8.82 -6.77
CA ALA A 103 -24.96 8.99 -6.84
C ALA A 103 -24.32 9.06 -5.44
N GLN A 104 -24.99 9.73 -4.51
CA GLN A 104 -24.53 9.85 -3.12
C GLN A 104 -24.61 8.51 -2.39
N GLN A 105 -25.66 7.72 -2.62
CA GLN A 105 -25.76 6.37 -2.04
C GLN A 105 -24.60 5.48 -2.50
N ARG A 106 -24.30 5.46 -3.81
CA ARG A 106 -23.14 4.71 -4.34
C ARG A 106 -21.83 5.15 -3.72
N PHE A 107 -21.66 6.46 -3.48
CA PHE A 107 -20.46 6.97 -2.82
C PHE A 107 -20.39 6.56 -1.35
N VAL A 108 -21.51 6.60 -0.62
CA VAL A 108 -21.58 6.07 0.75
C VAL A 108 -21.25 4.57 0.77
N ASP A 109 -21.72 3.78 -0.19
CA ASP A 109 -21.43 2.35 -0.29
C ASP A 109 -19.94 2.09 -0.57
N GLU A 110 -19.28 2.93 -1.37
CA GLU A 110 -17.82 2.88 -1.60
C GLU A 110 -17.05 3.20 -0.30
N VAL A 111 -17.48 4.22 0.43
CA VAL A 111 -16.86 4.63 1.70
C VAL A 111 -17.09 3.59 2.80
N GLU A 112 -18.25 2.96 2.87
CA GLU A 112 -18.62 1.97 3.90
C GLU A 112 -18.29 0.52 3.48
N ASN A 113 -17.59 0.32 2.36
CA ASN A 113 -17.23 -1.02 1.90
C ASN A 113 -16.46 -1.77 3.01
N TYR A 114 -16.87 -3.00 3.30
CA TYR A 114 -16.32 -3.77 4.41
C TYR A 114 -14.84 -4.13 4.24
N ASP A 115 -14.42 -4.40 3.00
CA ASP A 115 -13.06 -4.86 2.70
C ASP A 115 -12.13 -3.69 2.35
N THR A 116 -12.61 -2.68 1.64
CA THR A 116 -11.78 -1.59 1.09
C THR A 116 -12.13 -0.22 1.63
N GLY A 117 -13.26 -0.09 2.31
CA GLY A 117 -13.77 1.16 2.83
C GLY A 117 -13.23 1.49 4.21
N MET A 118 -13.83 2.50 4.82
CA MET A 118 -13.44 3.05 6.11
C MET A 118 -14.50 2.73 7.15
N HIS A 119 -14.07 2.47 8.38
CA HIS A 119 -15.01 2.31 9.49
C HIS A 119 -15.71 3.64 9.77
N ARG A 120 -16.93 3.77 9.26
CA ARG A 120 -17.84 4.84 9.69
C ARG A 120 -18.22 4.57 11.14
N GLY A 121 -17.87 5.50 12.02
CA GLY A 121 -18.29 5.52 13.42
C GLY A 121 -19.80 5.71 13.57
N GLN A 122 -20.25 6.40 14.63
CA GLN A 122 -21.67 6.70 14.78
C GLN A 122 -22.15 7.66 13.68
N THR A 123 -23.33 7.39 13.12
CA THR A 123 -24.02 8.33 12.23
C THR A 123 -24.53 9.53 13.01
N PHE A 124 -24.61 10.69 12.37
CA PHE A 124 -25.17 11.90 12.97
C PHE A 124 -26.50 12.29 12.31
N ARG A 125 -27.32 13.11 12.97
CA ARG A 125 -28.53 13.73 12.43
C ARG A 125 -28.48 15.24 12.52
N THR A 126 -27.83 15.78 13.54
CA THR A 126 -27.75 17.22 13.81
C THR A 126 -26.31 17.73 13.81
N PRO A 127 -26.08 19.04 13.65
CA PRO A 127 -24.76 19.63 13.78
C PRO A 127 -24.09 19.35 15.13
N GLU A 128 -24.82 19.35 16.25
CA GLU A 128 -24.28 19.07 17.58
C GLU A 128 -23.81 17.63 17.73
N GLU A 129 -24.57 16.67 17.18
CA GLU A 129 -24.16 15.27 17.13
C GLU A 129 -22.88 15.13 16.31
N LEU A 130 -22.82 15.78 15.13
CA LEU A 130 -21.62 15.78 14.30
C LEU A 130 -20.41 16.36 15.04
N ARG A 131 -20.55 17.52 15.69
CA ARG A 131 -19.47 18.13 16.49
C ARG A 131 -18.95 17.16 17.54
N THR A 132 -19.85 16.49 18.25
CA THR A 132 -19.50 15.53 19.31
C THR A 132 -18.74 14.34 18.74
N GLU A 133 -19.21 13.76 17.64
CA GLU A 133 -18.55 12.60 17.02
C GLU A 133 -17.22 12.97 16.37
N VAL A 134 -17.11 14.13 15.72
CA VAL A 134 -15.82 14.63 15.18
C VAL A 134 -14.81 14.82 16.31
N THR A 135 -15.21 15.47 17.41
CA THR A 135 -14.33 15.66 18.58
C THR A 135 -13.83 14.32 19.12
N ARG A 136 -14.75 13.36 19.29
CA ARG A 136 -14.42 12.03 19.81
C ARG A 136 -13.51 11.24 18.87
N ALA A 137 -13.78 11.29 17.56
CA ALA A 137 -12.99 10.58 16.56
C ALA A 137 -11.55 11.10 16.51
N ILE A 138 -11.37 12.43 16.51
CA ILE A 138 -10.04 13.05 16.54
C ILE A 138 -9.31 12.70 17.84
N ALA A 139 -9.96 12.85 19.01
CA ALA A 139 -9.34 12.51 20.29
C ALA A 139 -8.93 11.03 20.39
N ARG A 140 -9.76 10.10 19.88
CA ARG A 140 -9.41 8.67 19.81
C ARG A 140 -8.24 8.42 18.86
N HIS A 141 -8.23 9.11 17.71
CA HIS A 141 -7.12 9.00 16.78
C HIS A 141 -5.81 9.48 17.40
N GLN A 142 -5.81 10.59 18.14
CA GLN A 142 -4.63 11.05 18.88
C GLN A 142 -4.15 10.03 19.92
N LEU A 143 -5.07 9.41 20.68
CA LEU A 143 -4.73 8.38 21.64
C LEU A 143 -4.16 7.12 20.98
N SER A 144 -4.66 6.75 19.79
CA SER A 144 -4.12 5.64 19.00
C SER A 144 -2.77 5.97 18.37
N ALA A 145 -2.60 7.21 17.90
CA ALA A 145 -1.37 7.73 17.31
C ALA A 145 -0.28 8.04 18.36
N ALA A 146 -0.63 8.10 19.65
CA ALA A 146 0.32 8.17 20.76
C ALA A 146 1.09 6.85 21.00
N THR A 147 0.89 5.85 20.13
CA THR A 147 1.80 4.70 19.99
C THR A 147 3.10 5.15 19.30
N THR A 148 4.19 4.42 19.52
CA THR A 148 5.55 4.74 19.06
C THR A 148 5.57 5.43 17.69
N PRO A 149 6.17 6.63 17.54
CA PRO A 149 6.30 7.28 16.24
C PRO A 149 6.93 6.35 15.21
N VAL A 150 6.48 6.42 13.95
CA VAL A 150 7.06 5.62 12.89
C VAL A 150 8.45 6.17 12.54
N ASP A 151 9.49 5.39 12.86
CA ASP A 151 10.86 5.66 12.43
C ASP A 151 11.06 5.15 10.99
N VAL A 152 10.78 6.03 10.02
CA VAL A 152 10.92 5.72 8.58
C VAL A 152 12.34 5.31 8.21
N PRO A 153 13.41 6.02 8.65
CA PRO A 153 14.79 5.57 8.43
C PRO A 153 15.06 4.13 8.91
N ALA A 154 14.58 3.76 10.10
CA ALA A 154 14.75 2.39 10.61
C ALA A 154 13.99 1.35 9.76
N LEU A 155 12.79 1.69 9.26
CA LEU A 155 12.05 0.82 8.33
C LEU A 155 12.77 0.66 6.99
N VAL A 156 13.38 1.73 6.47
CA VAL A 156 14.20 1.70 5.25
C VAL A 156 15.38 0.75 5.43
N GLU A 157 16.16 0.92 6.49
CA GLU A 157 17.29 0.04 6.79
C GLU A 157 16.85 -1.42 6.97
N LYS A 158 15.72 -1.63 7.67
CA LYS A 158 15.15 -2.96 7.83
C LYS A 158 14.79 -3.60 6.48
N ALA A 159 14.04 -2.90 5.63
CA ALA A 159 13.64 -3.40 4.32
C ALA A 159 14.85 -3.70 3.42
N ARG A 160 15.87 -2.82 3.42
CA ARG A 160 17.12 -3.04 2.68
C ARG A 160 17.87 -4.28 3.17
N SER A 161 18.04 -4.43 4.48
CA SER A 161 18.81 -5.53 5.09
C SER A 161 18.19 -6.91 4.87
N MET A 162 16.90 -6.99 4.55
CA MET A 162 16.23 -8.26 4.27
C MET A 162 16.49 -8.76 2.86
N ILE A 163 16.84 -7.87 1.91
CA ILE A 163 17.13 -8.29 0.55
C ILE A 163 18.46 -9.08 0.56
N PRO A 164 18.47 -10.33 0.05
CA PRO A 164 19.69 -11.12 0.03
C PRO A 164 20.80 -10.42 -0.75
N VAL A 165 21.99 -10.32 -0.16
CA VAL A 165 23.18 -9.85 -0.86
C VAL A 165 23.66 -10.99 -1.76
N GLU A 166 23.75 -10.75 -3.07
CA GLU A 166 24.39 -11.70 -3.98
C GLU A 166 25.88 -11.80 -3.68
N GLU A 167 26.34 -12.97 -3.23
CA GLU A 167 27.76 -13.29 -3.19
C GLU A 167 28.28 -13.46 -4.62
N ARG A 168 29.05 -12.48 -5.09
CA ARG A 168 29.71 -12.50 -6.40
C ARG A 168 30.57 -13.78 -6.51
N GLY A 169 30.22 -14.65 -7.46
CA GLY A 169 31.01 -15.84 -7.79
C GLY A 169 30.30 -17.18 -7.59
N PHE A 170 29.14 -17.22 -6.93
CA PHE A 170 28.29 -18.42 -6.88
C PHE A 170 27.15 -18.32 -7.89
N ALA A 171 27.25 -19.09 -8.98
CA ALA A 171 26.11 -19.27 -9.89
C ALA A 171 25.01 -20.03 -9.14
N ARG A 172 23.90 -19.35 -8.82
CA ARG A 172 22.68 -20.04 -8.39
C ARG A 172 22.19 -20.90 -9.56
N MET A 173 21.97 -22.19 -9.31
CA MET A 173 21.36 -23.14 -10.28
C MET A 173 19.87 -22.84 -10.53
N THR A 174 19.31 -21.85 -9.85
CA THR A 174 17.90 -21.43 -9.95
C THR A 174 17.76 -20.24 -10.89
N GLY A 175 16.65 -20.17 -11.61
CA GLY A 175 16.28 -19.04 -12.46
C GLY A 175 16.16 -17.70 -11.70
N PRO A 176 15.85 -16.60 -12.39
CA PRO A 176 15.75 -15.28 -11.78
C PRO A 176 14.64 -15.24 -10.71
N LEU A 177 14.95 -14.62 -9.58
CA LEU A 177 14.04 -14.46 -8.44
C LEU A 177 13.78 -12.97 -8.20
N LEU A 178 12.52 -12.57 -8.13
CA LEU A 178 12.14 -11.29 -7.54
C LEU A 178 12.19 -11.42 -6.02
N HIS A 179 13.01 -10.61 -5.37
CA HIS A 179 13.00 -10.42 -3.92
C HIS A 179 12.22 -9.15 -3.60
N LEU A 180 11.14 -9.27 -2.81
CA LEU A 180 10.32 -8.16 -2.36
C LEU A 180 10.24 -8.18 -0.83
N ALA A 181 10.84 -7.17 -0.21
CA ALA A 181 10.91 -7.01 1.23
C ALA A 181 9.96 -5.91 1.69
N ILE A 182 9.17 -6.18 2.72
CA ILE A 182 8.20 -5.24 3.30
C ILE A 182 8.48 -5.12 4.80
N ALA A 183 8.80 -3.92 5.25
CA ALA A 183 8.96 -3.61 6.67
C ALA A 183 7.79 -2.71 7.11
N GLY A 184 7.00 -3.17 8.07
CA GLY A 184 5.90 -2.41 8.64
C GLY A 184 6.30 -1.69 9.93
N GLY A 185 5.70 -0.53 10.18
CA GLY A 185 5.84 0.23 11.41
C GLY A 185 4.52 0.83 11.89
N PRO A 186 4.45 1.31 13.13
CA PRO A 186 5.58 1.44 14.06
C PRO A 186 6.09 0.09 14.58
N ALA A 187 7.38 0.06 14.93
CA ALA A 187 8.08 -1.18 15.30
C ALA A 187 7.43 -1.81 16.54
N GLN A 188 6.87 -3.01 16.36
CA GLN A 188 6.21 -3.77 17.41
C GLN A 188 6.02 -5.23 17.00
N THR A 189 5.84 -6.10 17.99
CA THR A 189 5.50 -7.50 17.77
C THR A 189 4.03 -7.63 17.38
N ILE A 190 3.76 -8.17 16.19
CA ILE A 190 2.41 -8.51 15.72
C ILE A 190 2.10 -10.01 15.84
N LEU A 191 3.14 -10.85 15.84
CA LEU A 191 3.04 -12.29 16.04
C LEU A 191 3.83 -12.67 17.28
N ARG A 192 3.20 -13.34 18.24
CA ARG A 192 3.90 -13.86 19.42
C ARG A 192 4.81 -15.03 19.03
N PRO A 193 5.90 -15.29 19.76
CA PRO A 193 6.77 -16.45 19.53
C PRO A 193 5.99 -17.77 19.45
N SER A 194 5.03 -18.00 20.35
CA SER A 194 4.20 -19.21 20.33
C SER A 194 3.26 -19.31 19.11
N GLU A 195 2.92 -18.18 18.49
CA GLU A 195 2.08 -18.16 17.29
C GLU A 195 2.91 -18.45 16.04
N ILE A 196 4.09 -17.84 15.90
CA ILE A 196 4.97 -18.07 14.74
C ILE A 196 5.53 -19.50 14.71
N GLU A 197 5.69 -20.13 15.89
CA GLU A 197 6.10 -21.54 16.03
C GLU A 197 4.95 -22.54 15.82
N ASN A 198 3.70 -22.06 15.66
CA ASN A 198 2.54 -22.93 15.56
C ASN A 198 2.51 -23.64 14.19
N GLN A 199 2.53 -24.97 14.21
CA GLN A 199 2.50 -25.79 13.00
C GLN A 199 1.26 -25.54 12.14
N SER A 200 0.08 -25.37 12.73
CA SER A 200 -1.15 -25.10 11.97
C SER A 200 -1.11 -23.73 11.28
N LEU A 201 -0.41 -22.75 11.87
CA LEU A 201 -0.15 -21.47 11.21
C LEU A 201 0.73 -21.69 9.98
N ALA A 202 1.85 -22.40 10.15
CA ALA A 202 2.78 -22.70 9.06
C ALA A 202 2.09 -23.47 7.93
N ASP A 203 1.32 -24.52 8.24
CA ASP A 203 0.56 -25.31 7.26
C ASP A 203 -0.45 -24.44 6.50
N GLY A 204 -1.14 -23.54 7.21
CA GLY A 204 -2.06 -22.58 6.59
C GLY A 204 -1.36 -21.61 5.64
N ILE A 205 -0.12 -21.20 5.94
CA ILE A 205 0.67 -20.35 5.05
C ILE A 205 1.16 -21.15 3.84
N VAL A 206 1.59 -22.40 4.02
CA VAL A 206 1.96 -23.29 2.91
C VAL A 206 0.78 -23.49 1.95
N ALA A 207 -0.44 -23.67 2.50
CA ALA A 207 -1.65 -23.76 1.70
C ALA A 207 -1.93 -22.47 0.93
N ASP A 208 -1.81 -21.30 1.56
CA ASP A 208 -1.95 -20.00 0.89
C ASP A 208 -0.91 -19.81 -0.22
N LEU A 209 0.36 -20.16 0.04
CA LEU A 209 1.45 -20.09 -0.93
C LEU A 209 1.22 -21.00 -2.14
N SER A 210 0.60 -22.17 -1.93
CA SER A 210 0.35 -23.19 -2.96
C SER A 210 -1.01 -23.05 -3.65
N ALA A 211 -1.83 -22.09 -3.23
CA ALA A 211 -3.11 -21.79 -3.84
C ALA A 211 -2.93 -21.25 -5.28
N SER A 212 -4.03 -21.15 -6.04
CA SER A 212 -3.99 -20.67 -7.42
C SER A 212 -3.45 -19.25 -7.57
N ASP A 213 -3.67 -18.42 -6.55
CA ASP A 213 -3.17 -17.04 -6.47
C ASP A 213 -1.85 -16.93 -5.67
N GLY A 214 -1.39 -18.03 -5.07
CA GLY A 214 -0.07 -18.20 -4.47
C GLY A 214 1.01 -18.47 -5.53
N TYR A 215 2.29 -18.37 -5.15
CA TYR A 215 3.43 -18.48 -6.06
C TYR A 215 4.27 -19.74 -5.87
N PHE A 216 3.85 -20.67 -5.02
CA PHE A 216 4.50 -21.96 -4.85
C PHE A 216 3.91 -22.99 -5.81
N SER A 217 4.77 -23.89 -6.29
CA SER A 217 4.30 -25.03 -7.07
C SER A 217 3.91 -26.18 -6.15
N TYR A 218 2.70 -26.72 -6.31
CA TYR A 218 2.26 -27.94 -5.62
C TYR A 218 3.11 -29.17 -5.95
N ARG A 219 3.92 -29.11 -7.02
CA ARG A 219 4.78 -30.22 -7.47
C ARG A 219 6.14 -30.24 -6.76
N ARG A 220 6.50 -29.16 -6.07
CA ARG A 220 7.80 -29.00 -5.43
C ARG A 220 7.66 -29.24 -3.93
N ARG A 221 8.73 -29.76 -3.33
CA ARG A 221 8.80 -29.93 -1.89
C ARG A 221 8.86 -28.55 -1.23
N THR A 222 8.10 -28.41 -0.16
CA THR A 222 8.05 -27.21 0.68
C THR A 222 8.46 -27.60 2.09
N GLU A 223 9.43 -26.90 2.66
CA GLU A 223 9.92 -27.16 4.02
C GLU A 223 9.81 -25.90 4.88
N PRO A 224 8.81 -25.82 5.77
CA PRO A 224 8.75 -24.78 6.79
C PRO A 224 9.81 -25.01 7.87
N ARG A 225 10.54 -23.95 8.23
CA ARG A 225 11.53 -23.96 9.32
C ARG A 225 11.55 -22.62 10.04
N LEU A 226 12.01 -22.63 11.29
CA LEU A 226 12.27 -21.41 12.04
C LEU A 226 13.75 -21.08 11.98
N GLU A 227 14.05 -19.83 11.65
CA GLU A 227 15.41 -19.35 11.54
C GLU A 227 15.53 -17.94 12.13
N HIS A 228 16.24 -17.81 13.25
CA HIS A 228 16.45 -16.54 13.96
C HIS A 228 15.13 -15.82 14.32
N GLY A 229 14.14 -16.54 14.84
CA GLY A 229 12.84 -15.97 15.24
C GLY A 229 11.92 -15.59 14.06
N ALA A 230 12.20 -16.11 12.87
CA ALA A 230 11.36 -15.93 11.69
C ALA A 230 10.98 -17.28 11.11
N LEU A 231 9.73 -17.40 10.68
CA LEU A 231 9.27 -18.53 9.90
C LEU A 231 9.76 -18.35 8.46
N VAL A 232 10.49 -19.35 7.97
CA VAL A 232 11.00 -19.45 6.61
C VAL A 232 10.35 -20.65 5.95
N ILE A 233 9.76 -20.44 4.78
CA ILE A 233 9.15 -21.49 3.98
C ILE A 233 9.77 -21.37 2.59
N GLU A 234 10.44 -22.42 2.11
CA GLU A 234 11.18 -22.39 0.86
C GLU A 234 10.93 -23.63 -0.01
N GLN A 235 11.11 -23.46 -1.32
CA GLN A 235 11.14 -24.53 -2.31
C GLN A 235 12.51 -24.59 -2.99
N GLU A 236 12.84 -25.75 -3.55
CA GLU A 236 14.11 -26.03 -4.24
C GLU A 236 14.46 -25.07 -5.40
N ASN A 237 13.49 -24.37 -5.98
CA ASN A 237 13.71 -23.37 -7.04
C ASN A 237 14.01 -21.97 -6.50
N GLY A 238 14.17 -21.83 -5.19
CA GLY A 238 14.41 -20.55 -4.52
C GLY A 238 13.16 -19.72 -4.25
N ALA A 239 11.97 -20.22 -4.60
CA ALA A 239 10.72 -19.60 -4.15
C ALA A 239 10.67 -19.67 -2.62
N ALA A 240 10.48 -18.53 -1.95
CA ALA A 240 10.53 -18.49 -0.50
C ALA A 240 9.66 -17.38 0.10
N LEU A 241 9.16 -17.62 1.30
CA LEU A 241 8.58 -16.63 2.19
C LEU A 241 9.34 -16.64 3.50
N ARG A 242 9.74 -15.47 3.98
CA ARG A 242 10.22 -15.26 5.36
C ARG A 242 9.35 -14.22 6.04
N ILE A 243 8.89 -14.52 7.24
CA ILE A 243 8.12 -13.61 8.11
C ILE A 243 8.70 -13.63 9.52
N CYS A 244 8.89 -12.46 10.13
CA CYS A 244 9.32 -12.37 11.53
C CYS A 244 8.17 -11.93 12.46
N GLU A 245 8.42 -11.99 13.78
CA GLU A 245 7.47 -11.58 14.82
C GLU A 245 6.96 -10.13 14.69
N ALA A 246 7.77 -9.25 14.09
CA ALA A 246 7.40 -7.85 13.84
C ALA A 246 6.60 -7.65 12.54
N GLY A 247 6.29 -8.73 11.81
CA GLY A 247 5.53 -8.66 10.56
C GLY A 247 6.33 -8.22 9.34
N ALA A 248 7.67 -8.15 9.44
CA ALA A 248 8.50 -7.90 8.28
C ALA A 248 8.50 -9.14 7.37
N LEU A 249 8.19 -8.93 6.09
CA LEU A 249 8.06 -9.97 5.07
C LEU A 249 9.22 -9.89 4.09
N LEU A 250 9.76 -11.03 3.68
CA LEU A 250 10.59 -11.17 2.49
C LEU A 250 9.97 -12.26 1.62
N LEU A 251 9.48 -11.87 0.45
CA LEU A 251 8.95 -12.77 -0.56
C LEU A 251 10.01 -12.93 -1.66
N SER A 252 10.27 -14.17 -2.04
CA SER A 252 11.16 -14.53 -3.15
C SER A 252 10.34 -15.31 -4.18
N LEU A 253 10.06 -14.70 -5.33
CA LEU A 253 9.20 -15.27 -6.35
C LEU A 253 10.03 -15.60 -7.60
N PRO A 254 9.92 -16.82 -8.16
CA PRO A 254 10.46 -17.11 -9.49
C PRO A 254 9.82 -16.19 -10.53
N ILE A 255 10.66 -15.53 -11.31
CA ILE A 255 10.22 -14.80 -12.50
C ILE A 255 10.17 -15.80 -13.64
N GLU A 256 9.08 -15.79 -14.41
CA GLU A 256 8.94 -16.66 -15.57
C GLU A 256 10.07 -16.39 -16.58
N GLU A 257 10.79 -17.45 -16.95
CA GLU A 257 11.92 -17.35 -17.87
C GLU A 257 11.43 -17.22 -19.32
N ALA A 258 12.12 -16.39 -20.10
CA ALA A 258 11.91 -16.37 -21.54
C ALA A 258 12.21 -17.74 -22.18
N THR A 259 11.50 -18.05 -23.26
CA THR A 259 11.80 -19.21 -24.10
C THR A 259 13.06 -18.97 -24.93
N GLY A 260 13.76 -20.06 -25.28
CA GLY A 260 14.98 -20.01 -26.10
C GLY A 260 16.29 -20.03 -25.29
N HIS A 261 17.41 -19.82 -25.98
CA HIS A 261 18.75 -20.00 -25.40
C HIS A 261 19.23 -18.81 -24.56
N LEU A 262 18.95 -17.57 -24.97
CA LEU A 262 19.50 -16.36 -24.34
C LEU A 262 18.74 -15.91 -23.07
N LYS A 263 17.54 -16.47 -22.82
CA LYS A 263 16.71 -16.28 -21.61
C LYS A 263 16.79 -14.89 -20.96
N PRO A 264 16.47 -13.80 -21.68
CA PRO A 264 16.42 -12.47 -21.06
C PRO A 264 15.31 -12.38 -20.01
N LEU A 265 15.40 -11.37 -19.14
CA LEU A 265 14.28 -10.95 -18.31
C LEU A 265 13.23 -10.28 -19.20
N ILE A 266 11.99 -10.78 -19.10
CA ILE A 266 10.83 -10.21 -19.79
C ILE A 266 10.12 -9.25 -18.85
N GLU A 267 9.99 -8.00 -19.27
CA GLU A 267 9.39 -6.90 -18.50
C GLU A 267 8.00 -7.27 -17.95
N GLU A 268 7.17 -7.89 -18.79
CA GLU A 268 5.83 -8.32 -18.43
C GLU A 268 5.84 -9.43 -17.36
N HIS A 269 6.78 -10.36 -17.41
CA HIS A 269 6.92 -11.41 -16.39
C HIS A 269 7.40 -10.83 -15.06
N VAL A 270 8.28 -9.83 -15.09
CA VAL A 270 8.71 -9.09 -13.89
C VAL A 270 7.52 -8.33 -13.29
N GLY A 271 6.74 -7.64 -14.11
CA GLY A 271 5.51 -6.94 -13.69
C GLY A 271 4.52 -7.87 -12.99
N GLN A 272 4.24 -9.04 -13.60
CA GLN A 272 3.37 -10.06 -13.00
C GLN A 272 3.92 -10.59 -11.66
N ALA A 273 5.24 -10.79 -11.56
CA ALA A 273 5.86 -11.21 -10.30
C ALA A 273 5.72 -10.16 -9.20
N ILE A 274 5.90 -8.86 -9.51
CA ILE A 274 5.71 -7.75 -8.56
C ILE A 274 4.26 -7.70 -8.10
N GLU A 275 3.33 -7.72 -9.05
CA GLU A 275 1.89 -7.68 -8.80
C GLU A 275 1.48 -8.79 -7.82
N LYS A 276 1.91 -10.02 -8.12
CA LYS A 276 1.65 -11.21 -7.31
C LYS A 276 2.27 -11.11 -5.91
N ALA A 277 3.48 -10.59 -5.80
CA ALA A 277 4.16 -10.39 -4.52
C ALA A 277 3.43 -9.37 -3.64
N LEU A 278 3.02 -8.23 -4.20
CA LEU A 278 2.27 -7.19 -3.48
C LEU A 278 0.90 -7.71 -3.01
N THR A 279 0.16 -8.42 -3.87
CA THR A 279 -1.13 -9.03 -3.51
C THR A 279 -0.98 -10.03 -2.38
N PHE A 280 0.03 -10.90 -2.45
CA PHE A 280 0.27 -11.90 -1.41
C PHE A 280 0.69 -11.24 -0.09
N ALA A 281 1.51 -10.19 -0.16
CA ALA A 281 1.91 -9.44 1.03
C ALA A 281 0.74 -8.76 1.75
N ASP A 282 -0.17 -8.11 1.02
CA ASP A 282 -1.39 -7.51 1.59
C ASP A 282 -2.21 -8.57 2.35
N ARG A 283 -2.44 -9.73 1.71
CA ARG A 283 -3.15 -10.87 2.34
C ARG A 283 -2.45 -11.37 3.61
N MET A 284 -1.12 -11.46 3.62
CA MET A 284 -0.38 -11.91 4.79
C MET A 284 -0.47 -10.89 5.93
N LEU A 285 -0.30 -9.59 5.65
CA LEU A 285 -0.45 -8.55 6.67
C LEU A 285 -1.86 -8.52 7.26
N GLU A 286 -2.91 -8.69 6.44
CA GLU A 286 -4.28 -8.84 6.94
C GLU A 286 -4.46 -10.07 7.82
N LYS A 287 -3.84 -11.20 7.46
CA LYS A 287 -3.92 -12.44 8.22
C LYS A 287 -3.29 -12.29 9.62
N PHE A 288 -2.14 -11.63 9.72
CA PHE A 288 -1.31 -11.61 10.93
C PHE A 288 -1.46 -10.34 11.78
N ASP A 289 -1.80 -9.20 11.18
CA ASP A 289 -2.01 -7.94 11.89
C ASP A 289 -3.41 -7.41 11.59
N ARG A 290 -4.42 -8.16 12.04
CA ARG A 290 -5.86 -7.86 11.88
C ARG A 290 -6.26 -6.54 12.54
N THR A 291 -5.55 -6.15 13.60
CA THR A 291 -5.78 -4.90 14.32
C THR A 291 -5.07 -3.71 13.70
N GLN A 292 -4.40 -3.90 12.55
CA GLN A 292 -3.67 -2.88 11.79
C GLN A 292 -2.71 -2.06 12.66
N ARG A 293 -1.96 -2.76 13.53
CA ARG A 293 -0.95 -2.15 14.40
C ARG A 293 0.19 -1.56 13.58
N LEU A 294 0.55 -2.17 12.46
CA LEU A 294 1.45 -1.63 11.45
C LEU A 294 0.65 -0.70 10.53
N THR A 295 0.83 0.60 10.72
CA THR A 295 0.10 1.64 9.99
C THR A 295 0.86 2.14 8.75
N ARG A 296 2.18 1.96 8.72
CA ARG A 296 3.06 2.36 7.61
C ARG A 296 3.94 1.20 7.18
N ILE A 297 4.40 1.26 5.94
CA ILE A 297 5.26 0.24 5.34
C ILE A 297 6.36 0.88 4.51
N VAL A 298 7.47 0.17 4.34
CA VAL A 298 8.49 0.43 3.34
C VAL A 298 8.68 -0.83 2.50
N ILE A 299 8.75 -0.65 1.18
CA ILE A 299 8.93 -1.74 0.21
C ILE A 299 10.29 -1.59 -0.46
N ALA A 300 11.10 -2.64 -0.39
CA ALA A 300 12.34 -2.77 -1.13
C ALA A 300 12.22 -3.94 -2.13
N ALA A 301 12.69 -3.75 -3.36
CA ALA A 301 12.69 -4.79 -4.37
C ALA A 301 14.05 -4.96 -5.02
N ASP A 302 14.41 -6.19 -5.35
CA ASP A 302 15.56 -6.49 -6.18
C ASP A 302 15.33 -7.77 -6.97
N ILE A 303 16.09 -7.97 -8.04
CA ILE A 303 16.08 -9.22 -8.78
C ILE A 303 17.38 -9.97 -8.47
N GLY A 304 17.24 -11.05 -7.73
CA GLY A 304 18.30 -12.02 -7.46
C GLY A 304 18.48 -12.92 -8.68
N THR A 305 19.72 -13.05 -9.12
CA THR A 305 20.06 -13.68 -10.38
C THR A 305 21.37 -14.45 -10.33
N GLY A 306 21.39 -15.67 -10.88
CA GLY A 306 22.59 -16.50 -10.94
C GLY A 306 23.59 -16.16 -12.06
N GLY A 307 23.39 -15.07 -12.82
CA GLY A 307 24.13 -14.81 -14.07
C GLY A 307 23.98 -13.39 -14.66
N MET A 308 24.30 -13.24 -15.94
CA MET A 308 24.09 -12.01 -16.72
C MET A 308 22.87 -12.19 -17.63
N PHE A 309 21.97 -11.21 -17.66
CA PHE A 309 20.75 -11.22 -18.49
C PHE A 309 20.58 -9.85 -19.14
N GLY A 310 19.93 -9.85 -20.29
CA GLY A 310 19.33 -8.65 -20.87
C GLY A 310 17.91 -8.44 -20.37
N TRP A 311 17.42 -7.21 -20.54
CA TRP A 311 16.05 -6.81 -20.24
C TRP A 311 15.31 -6.52 -21.54
N ARG A 312 14.13 -7.11 -21.73
CA ARG A 312 13.33 -6.95 -22.95
C ARG A 312 11.84 -6.97 -22.65
N THR A 313 11.05 -6.40 -23.54
CA THR A 313 9.61 -6.69 -23.60
C THR A 313 9.35 -8.00 -24.33
N ALA A 314 8.18 -8.60 -24.10
CA ALA A 314 7.75 -9.80 -24.82
C ALA A 314 7.70 -9.56 -26.34
N SER A 315 7.29 -8.37 -26.76
CA SER A 315 7.25 -7.98 -28.17
C SER A 315 8.65 -7.90 -28.79
N GLU A 316 9.61 -7.30 -28.09
CA GLU A 316 11.01 -7.23 -28.56
C GLU A 316 11.62 -8.64 -28.68
N GLN A 317 11.38 -9.51 -27.69
CA GLN A 317 11.87 -10.89 -27.72
C GLN A 317 11.27 -11.70 -28.87
N ALA A 318 9.97 -11.54 -29.13
CA ALA A 318 9.31 -12.21 -30.26
C ALA A 318 9.86 -11.73 -31.62
N ALA A 319 10.21 -10.45 -31.75
CA ALA A 319 10.74 -9.88 -32.98
C ALA A 319 12.19 -10.30 -33.29
N SER A 320 12.99 -10.61 -32.26
CA SER A 320 14.42 -10.94 -32.43
C SER A 320 14.96 -11.85 -31.31
N PRO A 321 14.56 -13.13 -31.28
CA PRO A 321 14.78 -14.02 -30.13
C PRO A 321 16.26 -14.35 -29.84
N ASP A 322 17.12 -14.24 -30.85
CA ASP A 322 18.55 -14.58 -30.78
C ASP A 322 19.46 -13.37 -30.53
N SER A 323 18.90 -12.23 -30.12
CA SER A 323 19.65 -11.02 -29.78
C SER A 323 19.42 -10.61 -28.33
N MET A 324 20.48 -10.23 -27.62
CA MET A 324 20.37 -9.74 -26.24
C MET A 324 21.43 -8.67 -25.97
N GLN A 325 20.99 -7.51 -25.50
CA GLN A 325 21.89 -6.51 -24.92
C GLN A 325 21.99 -6.74 -23.41
N VAL A 326 23.21 -6.83 -22.92
CA VAL A 326 23.50 -7.02 -21.50
C VAL A 326 24.21 -5.78 -21.00
N ALA A 327 23.74 -5.22 -19.89
CA ALA A 327 24.40 -4.12 -19.21
C ALA A 327 25.78 -4.56 -18.70
N MET A 328 26.85 -3.87 -19.10
CA MET A 328 28.23 -4.17 -18.68
C MET A 328 28.59 -3.57 -17.32
N ASP A 329 27.91 -2.52 -16.87
CA ASP A 329 28.29 -1.78 -15.66
C ASP A 329 27.10 -1.57 -14.71
N ARG A 330 26.86 -2.57 -13.85
CA ARG A 330 25.85 -2.47 -12.77
C ARG A 330 26.37 -1.59 -11.63
N THR A 331 26.45 -0.28 -11.85
CA THR A 331 26.95 0.70 -10.87
C THR A 331 26.01 0.90 -9.67
N THR A 332 24.72 0.60 -9.80
CA THR A 332 23.73 0.78 -8.72
C THR A 332 23.68 -0.45 -7.82
N SER A 333 24.39 -0.38 -6.68
CA SER A 333 24.36 -1.42 -5.66
C SER A 333 23.14 -1.31 -4.75
N GLY A 334 22.49 -2.44 -4.47
CA GLY A 334 21.39 -2.56 -3.50
C GLY A 334 19.97 -2.46 -4.10
N PRO A 335 18.94 -2.71 -3.28
CA PRO A 335 17.56 -2.78 -3.77
C PRO A 335 16.99 -1.41 -4.14
N VAL A 336 16.02 -1.43 -5.06
CA VAL A 336 15.21 -0.25 -5.41
C VAL A 336 14.10 -0.05 -4.39
N MET A 337 13.67 1.20 -4.24
CA MET A 337 12.61 1.61 -3.32
C MET A 337 11.80 2.74 -3.94
N LEU A 338 10.54 2.86 -3.55
CA LEU A 338 9.68 3.98 -3.93
C LEU A 338 10.18 5.31 -3.35
N ASN A 339 9.72 6.43 -3.92
CA ASN A 339 9.95 7.76 -3.38
C ASN A 339 8.60 8.51 -3.25
N PRO A 340 8.20 8.98 -2.05
CA PRO A 340 8.83 8.76 -0.75
C PRO A 340 8.98 7.27 -0.39
N PRO A 341 9.86 6.88 0.54
CA PRO A 341 10.17 5.47 0.80
C PRO A 341 9.06 4.73 1.55
N ASP A 342 8.30 5.44 2.39
CA ASP A 342 7.20 4.87 3.15
C ASP A 342 5.84 5.18 2.52
N ARG A 343 4.90 4.29 2.78
CA ARG A 343 3.49 4.41 2.41
C ARG A 343 2.63 4.01 3.60
N THR A 344 1.36 4.39 3.59
CA THR A 344 0.41 3.78 4.54
C THR A 344 0.24 2.31 4.19
N ARG A 345 -0.07 1.48 5.18
CA ARG A 345 -0.30 0.05 4.95
C ARG A 345 -1.41 -0.17 3.91
N MET A 346 -2.49 0.59 3.99
CA MET A 346 -3.62 0.48 3.06
C MET A 346 -3.25 0.80 1.60
N ALA A 347 -2.20 1.59 1.36
CA ALA A 347 -1.75 1.86 0.00
C ALA A 347 -1.32 0.59 -0.74
N LEU A 348 -0.92 -0.49 -0.04
CA LEU A 348 -0.68 -1.81 -0.69
C LEU A 348 -1.89 -2.31 -1.47
N ARG A 349 -3.09 -2.02 -0.96
CA ARG A 349 -4.35 -2.40 -1.57
C ARG A 349 -4.86 -1.32 -2.52
N ALA A 350 -4.89 -0.06 -2.08
CA ALA A 350 -5.50 1.03 -2.83
C ALA A 350 -4.68 1.49 -4.05
N GLU A 351 -3.35 1.39 -3.98
CA GLU A 351 -2.42 1.86 -5.02
C GLU A 351 -1.64 0.72 -5.69
N HIS A 352 -2.13 -0.51 -5.58
CA HIS A 352 -1.44 -1.72 -6.02
C HIS A 352 -0.89 -1.66 -7.46
N SER A 353 -1.72 -1.24 -8.43
CA SER A 353 -1.31 -1.13 -9.83
C SER A 353 -0.21 -0.08 -10.01
N ARG A 354 -0.34 1.07 -9.35
CA ARG A 354 0.65 2.15 -9.41
C ARG A 354 1.99 1.73 -8.78
N MET A 355 1.96 1.05 -7.65
CA MET A 355 3.18 0.50 -7.02
C MET A 355 3.89 -0.50 -7.93
N THR A 356 3.12 -1.33 -8.65
CA THR A 356 3.67 -2.30 -9.61
C THR A 356 4.39 -1.58 -10.75
N GLU A 357 3.76 -0.57 -11.36
CA GLU A 357 4.36 0.24 -12.43
C GLU A 357 5.64 0.97 -11.98
N ASP A 358 5.60 1.61 -10.81
CA ASP A 358 6.75 2.36 -10.27
C ASP A 358 7.93 1.43 -9.94
N LEU A 359 7.68 0.30 -9.27
CA LEU A 359 8.73 -0.69 -8.97
C LEU A 359 9.31 -1.30 -10.25
N LEU A 360 8.48 -1.62 -11.23
CA LEU A 360 8.91 -2.15 -12.53
C LEU A 360 9.81 -1.15 -13.25
N ALA A 361 9.44 0.14 -13.27
CA ALA A 361 10.23 1.19 -13.90
C ALA A 361 11.59 1.38 -13.21
N LEU A 362 11.64 1.29 -11.88
CA LEU A 362 12.87 1.37 -11.09
C LEU A 362 13.79 0.17 -11.34
N LEU A 363 13.26 -1.06 -11.32
CA LEU A 363 14.02 -2.27 -11.63
C LEU A 363 14.53 -2.26 -13.07
N ARG A 364 13.70 -1.86 -14.03
CA ARG A 364 14.11 -1.70 -15.43
C ARG A 364 15.27 -0.73 -15.57
N ARG A 365 15.19 0.43 -14.91
CA ARG A 365 16.29 1.42 -14.94
C ARG A 365 17.57 0.82 -14.35
N LYS A 366 17.46 0.04 -13.27
CA LYS A 366 18.62 -0.62 -12.65
C LYS A 366 19.25 -1.70 -13.54
N HIS A 367 18.45 -2.48 -14.26
CA HIS A 367 18.93 -3.66 -14.99
C HIS A 367 19.16 -3.45 -16.50
N ARG A 368 18.62 -2.37 -17.09
CA ARG A 368 18.80 -2.02 -18.52
C ARG A 368 19.95 -1.04 -18.76
N SER A 369 20.37 -0.30 -17.73
CA SER A 369 21.56 0.57 -17.76
C SER A 369 22.80 -0.28 -17.53
#